data_AF-A0A164QWX1-F1
#
_entry.id   AF-A0A164QWX1-F1
#
_cell.length_a   1.000
_cell.length_b   1.000
_cell.length_c   1.000
_cell.angle_alpha   90.00
_cell.angle_beta   90.00
_cell.angle_gamma   90.00
#
_symmetry.space_group_name_H-M   'P 1'
#
loop_
_entity.id
_entity.type
_entity.pdbx_description
1 polymer ?
#
loop_
_entity_poly.entity_id
_entity_poly.type
_entity_poly.pdbx_seq_one_letter_code
_entity_poly.pdbx_strand_id
1 'polypeptide(L)'
;MATKQLAKAQQVKQQGAQSQRAEKSDAEKLHEFAEKIHYSERYSDDEFEYRHVIVPKPLLKLLPKQFFSNDGSGCLRLLSEQEWRAMGISQSLGWVHYEVHAPEPHVLLFRRALDFQTPQALPVRAATRSRKP
;
A
#
# COMPACT_ATOMS: atom_id res chain seq x y z
N MET A 1 -50.78 16.29 -8.96
CA MET A 1 -49.60 16.25 -8.08
C MET A 1 -49.03 14.83 -8.01
N ALA A 2 -48.57 14.21 -9.12
CA ALA A 2 -48.15 12.79 -9.06
C ALA A 2 -47.08 12.35 -10.09
N THR A 3 -46.30 13.26 -10.67
CA THR A 3 -45.30 12.90 -11.71
C THR A 3 -43.85 13.20 -11.32
N LYS A 4 -43.59 13.82 -10.16
CA LYS A 4 -42.22 14.16 -9.74
C LYS A 4 -41.45 13.05 -9.00
N GLN A 5 -42.06 11.90 -8.71
CA GLN A 5 -41.45 10.89 -7.81
C GLN A 5 -40.81 9.69 -8.53
N LEU A 6 -41.11 9.44 -9.81
CA LEU A 6 -40.59 8.29 -10.55
C LEU A 6 -39.24 8.54 -11.27
N ALA A 7 -38.86 9.80 -11.52
CA ALA A 7 -37.59 10.13 -12.19
C ALA A 7 -36.35 9.99 -11.28
N LYS A 8 -36.53 9.99 -9.94
CA LYS A 8 -35.40 9.97 -8.99
C LYS A 8 -34.82 8.57 -8.76
N ALA A 9 -35.59 7.51 -9.02
CA ALA A 9 -35.17 6.11 -8.79
C ALA A 9 -34.31 5.53 -9.93
N GLN A 10 -34.43 6.03 -11.16
CA GLN A 10 -33.58 5.61 -12.29
C GLN A 10 -32.18 6.22 -12.24
N GLN A 11 -32.02 7.40 -11.64
CA GLN A 11 -30.74 8.10 -11.55
C GLN A 11 -29.77 7.46 -10.54
N VAL A 12 -30.27 6.85 -9.47
CA VAL A 12 -29.44 6.17 -8.45
C VAL A 12 -28.82 4.88 -9.00
N LYS A 13 -29.52 4.15 -9.89
CA LYS A 13 -28.99 2.91 -10.49
C LYS A 13 -27.90 3.16 -11.53
N GLN A 14 -27.93 4.31 -12.24
CA GLN A 14 -26.87 4.67 -13.19
C GLN A 14 -25.59 5.15 -12.49
N GLN A 15 -25.71 5.83 -11.33
CA GLN A 15 -24.55 6.29 -10.55
C GLN A 15 -23.74 5.15 -9.90
N GLY A 16 -24.41 4.08 -9.44
CA GLY A 16 -23.73 2.92 -8.86
C GLY A 16 -22.91 2.12 -9.89
N ALA A 17 -23.43 1.97 -11.12
CA ALA A 17 -22.73 1.24 -12.18
C ALA A 17 -21.53 2.01 -12.76
N GLN A 18 -21.59 3.35 -12.78
CA GLN A 18 -20.44 4.17 -13.17
C GLN A 18 -19.31 4.14 -12.13
N SER A 19 -19.63 4.16 -10.83
CA SER A 19 -18.61 4.06 -9.77
C SER A 19 -17.90 2.70 -9.83
N GLN A 20 -18.64 1.60 -9.94
CA GLN A 20 -18.05 0.26 -10.00
C GLN A 20 -17.16 0.05 -11.23
N ARG A 21 -17.47 0.68 -12.37
CA ARG A 21 -16.66 0.56 -13.60
C ARG A 21 -15.39 1.42 -13.54
N ALA A 22 -15.45 2.58 -12.90
CA ALA A 22 -14.28 3.44 -12.67
C ALA A 22 -13.30 2.78 -11.68
N GLU A 23 -13.82 2.31 -10.53
CA GLU A 23 -13.02 1.64 -9.50
C GLU A 23 -12.30 0.40 -10.03
N LYS A 24 -12.97 -0.39 -10.87
CA LYS A 24 -12.36 -1.57 -11.51
C LYS A 24 -11.18 -1.17 -12.40
N SER A 25 -11.35 -0.10 -13.18
CA SER A 25 -10.28 0.41 -14.05
C SER A 25 -9.10 1.00 -13.28
N ASP A 26 -9.34 1.59 -12.11
CA ASP A 26 -8.27 2.17 -11.29
C ASP A 26 -7.51 1.08 -10.52
N ALA A 27 -8.19 0.03 -10.05
CA ALA A 27 -7.53 -1.14 -9.46
C ALA A 27 -6.63 -1.88 -10.47
N GLU A 28 -7.09 -2.05 -11.72
CA GLU A 28 -6.27 -2.64 -12.79
C GLU A 28 -5.03 -1.79 -13.11
N LYS A 29 -5.17 -0.46 -13.15
CA LYS A 29 -4.02 0.46 -13.30
C LYS A 29 -3.07 0.40 -12.11
N LEU A 30 -3.60 0.34 -10.88
CA LEU A 30 -2.77 0.18 -9.68
C LEU A 30 -1.90 -1.08 -9.78
N HIS A 31 -2.48 -2.19 -10.26
CA HIS A 31 -1.73 -3.43 -10.47
C HIS A 31 -0.62 -3.27 -11.52
N GLU A 32 -0.93 -2.69 -12.69
CA GLU A 32 0.06 -2.43 -13.74
C GLU A 32 1.22 -1.54 -13.24
N PHE A 33 0.90 -0.53 -12.42
CA PHE A 33 1.93 0.33 -11.84
C PHE A 33 2.71 -0.36 -10.71
N ALA A 34 2.08 -1.28 -9.96
CA ALA A 34 2.76 -2.04 -8.93
C ALA A 34 3.88 -2.92 -9.52
N GLU A 35 3.68 -3.48 -10.71
CA GLU A 35 4.71 -4.24 -11.42
C GLU A 35 5.89 -3.37 -11.89
N LYS A 36 5.66 -2.07 -12.05
CA LYS A 36 6.69 -1.09 -12.46
C LYS A 36 7.42 -0.47 -11.27
N ILE A 37 7.13 -0.90 -10.03
CA ILE A 37 7.85 -0.44 -8.84
C ILE A 37 9.28 -0.99 -8.88
N HIS A 38 10.26 -0.10 -8.75
CA HIS A 38 11.67 -0.47 -8.72
C HIS A 38 12.19 -0.53 -7.29
N TYR A 39 12.96 -1.57 -6.99
CA TYR A 39 13.54 -1.81 -5.67
C TYR A 39 15.06 -1.71 -5.79
N SER A 40 15.69 -0.85 -5.00
CA SER A 40 17.14 -0.73 -5.00
C SER A 40 17.83 -1.96 -4.38
N GLU A 41 19.13 -2.04 -4.61
CA GLU A 41 19.99 -2.90 -3.80
C GLU A 41 19.93 -2.50 -2.32
N ARG A 42 20.23 -3.46 -1.45
CA ARG A 42 20.27 -3.27 -0.01
C ARG A 42 21.67 -2.81 0.38
N TYR A 43 21.74 -1.83 1.27
CA TYR A 43 22.98 -1.37 1.88
C TYR A 43 22.78 -1.30 3.39
N SER A 44 23.81 -1.56 4.17
CA SER A 44 23.71 -1.61 5.63
C SER A 44 24.80 -0.77 6.28
N ASP A 45 24.47 -0.20 7.43
CA ASP A 45 25.45 0.28 8.40
C ASP A 45 25.59 -0.75 9.54
N ASP A 46 26.09 -0.32 10.72
CA ASP A 46 26.27 -1.18 11.89
C ASP A 46 24.96 -1.57 12.59
N GLU A 47 23.86 -0.81 12.41
CA GLU A 47 22.60 -0.98 13.15
C GLU A 47 21.41 -1.36 12.24
N PHE A 48 21.38 -0.86 11.01
CA PHE A 48 20.26 -0.95 10.09
C PHE A 48 20.66 -1.36 8.68
N GLU A 49 19.74 -2.06 8.03
CA GLU A 49 19.70 -2.31 6.59
C GLU A 49 18.74 -1.32 5.94
N TYR A 50 19.16 -0.74 4.82
CA TYR A 50 18.44 0.29 4.08
C TYR A 50 18.18 -0.15 2.65
N ARG A 51 17.12 0.40 2.08
CA ARG A 51 16.75 0.27 0.67
C ARG A 51 15.85 1.46 0.30
N HIS A 52 15.93 1.90 -0.94
CA HIS A 52 14.93 2.81 -1.50
C HIS A 52 14.03 2.09 -2.51
N VAL A 53 12.78 2.52 -2.56
CA VAL A 53 11.78 2.03 -3.51
C VAL A 53 11.34 3.19 -4.37
N ILE A 54 11.45 3.04 -5.68
CA ILE A 54 11.05 4.06 -6.65
C ILE A 54 9.69 3.66 -7.20
N VAL A 55 8.70 4.47 -6.89
CA VAL A 55 7.31 4.30 -7.30
C VAL A 55 7.07 5.05 -8.61
N PRO A 56 6.32 4.50 -9.57
CA PRO A 56 5.96 5.23 -10.78
C PRO A 56 5.19 6.52 -10.47
N LYS A 57 5.59 7.65 -11.07
CA LYS A 57 4.90 8.95 -10.92
C LYS A 57 3.38 8.89 -11.21
N PRO A 58 2.88 8.09 -12.18
CA PRO A 58 1.44 7.92 -12.37
C PRO A 58 0.72 7.27 -11.18
N LEU A 59 1.39 6.34 -10.47
CA LEU A 59 0.83 5.68 -9.29
C LEU A 59 0.58 6.69 -8.18
N LEU A 60 1.53 7.59 -7.92
CA LEU A 60 1.37 8.66 -6.95
C LEU A 60 0.10 9.50 -7.20
N LYS A 61 -0.20 9.83 -8.46
CA LYS A 61 -1.36 10.65 -8.80
C LYS A 61 -2.70 9.97 -8.52
N LEU A 62 -2.71 8.63 -8.48
CA LEU A 62 -3.89 7.83 -8.15
C LEU A 62 -4.09 7.66 -6.64
N LEU A 63 -3.06 7.94 -5.82
CA LEU A 63 -3.17 7.75 -4.39
C LEU A 63 -4.10 8.80 -3.76
N PRO A 64 -4.87 8.41 -2.72
CA PRO A 64 -5.70 9.36 -1.99
C PRO A 64 -4.86 10.45 -1.32
N LYS A 65 -5.41 11.67 -1.25
CA LYS A 65 -4.74 12.85 -0.66
C LYS A 65 -4.25 12.63 0.78
N GLN A 66 -4.85 11.72 1.53
CA GLN A 66 -4.46 11.38 2.91
C GLN A 66 -3.07 10.70 3.03
N PHE A 67 -2.52 10.18 1.92
CA PHE A 67 -1.17 9.62 1.87
C PHE A 67 -0.12 10.72 1.67
N PHE A 68 -0.54 11.94 1.34
CA PHE A 68 0.32 13.09 1.15
C PHE A 68 0.37 13.93 2.43
N SER A 69 1.52 14.55 2.66
CA SER A 69 1.70 15.52 3.74
C SER A 69 0.88 16.78 3.46
N ASN A 70 0.30 17.38 4.50
CA ASN A 70 -0.57 18.56 4.37
C ASN A 70 0.19 19.89 4.21
N ASP A 71 1.52 19.83 4.17
CA ASP A 71 2.45 20.98 4.10
C ASP A 71 2.58 21.58 2.69
N GLY A 72 1.92 21.00 1.69
CA GLY A 72 2.00 21.46 0.30
C GLY A 72 3.28 21.04 -0.43
N SER A 73 4.17 20.30 0.23
CA SER A 73 5.39 19.74 -0.33
C SER A 73 5.16 18.70 -1.45
N GLY A 74 3.93 18.21 -1.62
CA GLY A 74 3.59 17.19 -2.61
C GLY A 74 4.23 15.82 -2.32
N CYS A 75 4.81 15.66 -1.13
CA CYS A 75 5.48 14.45 -0.70
C CYS A 75 4.52 13.54 0.07
N LEU A 76 4.77 12.22 -0.02
CA LEU A 76 4.08 11.27 0.84
C LEU A 76 4.42 11.57 2.31
N ARG A 77 3.47 11.32 3.21
CA ARG A 77 3.78 11.28 4.65
C ARG A 77 4.50 9.98 4.99
N LEU A 78 4.94 9.83 6.23
CA LEU A 78 5.38 8.53 6.73
C LEU A 78 4.21 7.54 6.67
N LEU A 79 4.49 6.37 6.10
CA LEU A 79 3.49 5.35 5.80
C LEU A 79 3.73 4.14 6.70
N SER A 80 2.65 3.64 7.28
CA SER A 80 2.68 2.38 8.01
C SER A 80 2.85 1.19 7.07
N GLU A 81 3.20 0.02 7.62
CA GLU A 81 3.34 -1.23 6.84
C GLU A 81 2.12 -1.53 5.99
N GLN A 82 0.95 -1.44 6.58
CA GLN A 82 -0.30 -1.71 5.88
C GLN A 82 -0.54 -0.74 4.72
N GLU A 83 -0.18 0.53 4.90
CA GLU A 83 -0.38 1.58 3.90
C GLU A 83 0.52 1.38 2.69
N TRP A 84 1.82 1.16 2.88
CA TRP A 84 2.71 0.98 1.73
C TRP A 84 2.48 -0.37 1.04
N ARG A 85 2.09 -1.42 1.76
CA ARG A 85 1.66 -2.69 1.15
C ARG A 85 0.41 -2.51 0.29
N ALA A 86 -0.55 -1.70 0.72
CA ALA A 86 -1.76 -1.42 -0.06
C ALA A 86 -1.48 -0.68 -1.39
N MET A 87 -0.36 0.04 -1.49
CA MET A 87 0.08 0.69 -2.74
C MET A 87 0.72 -0.30 -3.73
N GLY A 88 0.91 -1.57 -3.35
CA GLY A 88 1.56 -2.58 -4.17
C GLY A 88 3.07 -2.74 -3.91
N ILE A 89 3.63 -2.02 -2.92
CA ILE A 89 5.02 -2.26 -2.51
C ILE A 89 5.08 -3.60 -1.77
N SER A 90 5.89 -4.53 -2.29
CA SER A 90 6.06 -5.86 -1.71
C SER A 90 7.51 -6.08 -1.28
N GLN A 91 7.69 -6.31 0.02
CA GLN A 91 9.00 -6.59 0.61
C GLN A 91 8.84 -7.49 1.83
N SER A 92 9.96 -8.02 2.33
CA SER A 92 10.02 -8.85 3.53
C SER A 92 9.49 -8.11 4.77
N LEU A 93 9.32 -8.82 5.87
CA LEU A 93 8.91 -8.21 7.13
C LEU A 93 10.01 -7.33 7.73
N GLY A 94 9.62 -6.36 8.56
CA GLY A 94 10.52 -5.52 9.34
C GLY A 94 10.99 -4.22 8.68
N TRP A 95 10.59 -3.95 7.44
CA TRP A 95 10.90 -2.69 6.76
C TRP A 95 10.00 -1.55 7.24
N VAL A 96 10.62 -0.44 7.62
CA VAL A 96 9.97 0.78 8.11
C VAL A 96 10.29 1.93 7.17
N HIS A 97 9.25 2.59 6.66
CA HIS A 97 9.38 3.85 5.93
C HIS A 97 9.75 4.95 6.94
N TYR A 98 11.00 5.40 6.93
CA TYR A 98 11.54 6.23 8.02
C TYR A 98 11.71 7.70 7.67
N GLU A 99 11.90 8.02 6.39
CA GLU A 99 12.15 9.38 5.95
C GLU A 99 11.52 9.65 4.58
N VAL A 100 11.07 10.89 4.41
CA VAL A 100 10.46 11.39 3.18
C VAL A 100 11.51 12.15 2.38
N HIS A 101 11.72 11.75 1.14
CA HIS A 101 12.68 12.41 0.26
C HIS A 101 12.02 13.56 -0.53
N ALA A 102 12.14 14.79 -0.01
CA ALA A 102 11.50 15.97 -0.60
C ALA A 102 11.86 16.28 -2.08
N PRO A 103 13.11 16.11 -2.54
CA PRO A 103 13.47 16.39 -3.94
C PRO A 103 12.79 15.44 -4.93
N GLU A 104 12.60 14.18 -4.54
CA GLU A 104 12.00 13.14 -5.36
C GLU A 104 10.88 12.41 -4.58
N PRO A 105 9.62 12.91 -4.62
CA PRO A 105 8.50 12.37 -3.82
C PRO A 105 8.08 10.95 -4.20
N HIS A 106 8.68 10.42 -5.27
CA HIS A 106 8.46 9.08 -5.80
C HIS A 106 9.49 8.07 -5.28
N VAL A 107 10.46 8.52 -4.48
CA VAL A 107 11.44 7.68 -3.82
C VAL A 107 11.04 7.54 -2.35
N LEU A 108 10.75 6.31 -1.92
CA LEU A 108 10.48 5.98 -0.53
C LEU A 108 11.70 5.34 0.12
N LEU A 109 12.07 5.81 1.30
CA LEU A 109 13.25 5.35 2.04
C LEU A 109 12.85 4.36 3.14
N PHE A 110 13.33 3.14 3.04
CA PHE A 110 13.06 2.09 4.02
C PHE A 110 14.32 1.75 4.81
N ARG A 111 14.12 1.44 6.09
CA ARG A 111 15.15 0.85 6.97
C ARG A 111 14.58 -0.35 7.72
N ARG A 112 15.44 -1.29 8.09
CA ARG A 112 15.13 -2.48 8.89
C ARG A 112 16.27 -2.74 9.85
N ALA A 113 15.99 -3.05 11.11
CA ALA A 113 17.04 -3.44 12.06
C ALA A 113 17.74 -4.72 11.59
N LEU A 114 19.08 -4.79 11.71
CA LEU A 114 19.82 -6.00 11.34
C LEU A 114 19.46 -7.20 12.23
N ASP A 115 19.19 -6.95 13.51
CA ASP A 115 18.73 -7.98 14.47
C ASP A 115 17.21 -8.23 14.37
N PHE A 116 16.57 -7.92 13.25
CA PHE A 116 15.13 -8.16 13.10
C PHE A 116 14.81 -9.65 13.16
N GLN A 117 14.41 -10.12 14.34
CA GLN A 117 13.80 -11.42 14.51
C GLN A 117 12.41 -11.38 13.91
N THR A 118 12.25 -12.08 12.79
CA THR A 118 10.90 -12.35 12.27
C THR A 118 10.15 -13.04 13.40
N PRO A 119 8.97 -12.52 13.82
CA PRO A 119 8.21 -13.15 14.87
C PRO A 119 7.99 -14.60 14.44
N GLN A 120 8.66 -15.52 15.13
CA GLN A 120 8.62 -16.94 14.85
C GLN A 120 7.15 -17.30 14.76
N ALA A 121 6.69 -17.78 13.60
CA ALA A 121 5.35 -18.32 13.49
C ALA A 121 5.24 -19.37 14.59
N LEU A 122 4.43 -19.09 15.63
CA LEU A 122 4.29 -19.97 16.77
C LEU A 122 4.13 -21.38 16.23
N PRO A 123 4.93 -22.37 16.68
CA PRO A 123 4.79 -23.72 16.18
C PRO A 123 3.34 -24.12 16.46
N VAL A 124 2.56 -24.28 15.38
CA VAL A 124 1.17 -24.71 15.45
C VAL A 124 1.26 -26.04 16.17
N ARG A 125 0.87 -26.09 17.45
CA ARG A 125 1.02 -27.29 18.28
C ARG A 125 0.29 -28.40 17.54
N ALA A 126 1.05 -29.27 16.88
CA ALA A 126 0.52 -30.45 16.25
C ALA A 126 -0.19 -31.20 17.37
N ALA A 127 -1.53 -31.16 17.35
CA ALA A 127 -2.36 -31.87 18.29
C ALA A 127 -2.01 -33.34 18.14
N THR A 128 -1.15 -33.82 19.03
CA THR A 128 -0.82 -35.21 19.18
C THR A 128 -2.12 -35.91 19.50
N ARG A 129 -2.72 -36.57 18.49
CA ARG A 129 -3.75 -37.58 18.68
C ARG A 129 -3.10 -38.74 19.42
N SER A 130 -2.89 -38.56 20.72
CA SER A 130 -2.54 -39.61 21.66
C SER A 130 -3.83 -40.13 22.26
N ARG A 131 -4.36 -41.19 21.67
CA ARG A 131 -5.22 -42.14 22.38
C ARG A 131 -4.83 -43.55 21.93
N LYS A 132 -3.85 -44.08 22.67
CA LYS A 132 -3.68 -45.51 23.01
C LYS A 132 -4.79 -45.93 23.99
N PRO A 133 -4.91 -47.21 24.38
CA PRO A 133 -4.17 -48.40 23.94
C PRO A 133 -4.96 -49.37 23.06
#